data_AF-X1I8Y8-F1
#
_entry.id   AF-X1I8Y8-F1
#
_cell.length_a   1.000
_cell.length_b   1.000
_cell.length_c   1.000
_cell.angle_alpha   90.00
_cell.angle_beta   90.00
_cell.angle_gamma   90.00
#
_symmetry.space_group_name_H-M   'P 1'
#
loop_
_entity.id
_entity.type
_entity.pdbx_description
1 polymer ?
#
loop_
_entity_poly.entity_id
_entity_poly.type
_entity_poly.pdbx_seq_one_letter_code
_entity_poly.pdbx_strand_id
1 'polypeptide(L)'
;TVDASGNTKIYKDAELAGFGKTGIPNNIARTANYIGRSNWGGDAYYQGYMDEVRVFDYAMDSNGVEALHYGGRAENPTPAQDSTAISVNTSLSWIAGAAAVKHDVYIGNDYDTVANATDTSPERVSRKSGTTYVPPSPFDPATLYFWRIDGLTDSNDVIAGNGVVWNFTTAE
;
A
#
# COMPACT_ATOMS: atom_id res chain seq x y z
N THR A 1 -11.52 -5.74 -9.77
CA THR A 1 -10.61 -4.82 -10.47
C THR A 1 -11.03 -4.73 -11.93
N VAL A 2 -10.87 -3.56 -12.56
CA VAL A 2 -11.18 -3.30 -13.97
C VAL A 2 -10.02 -2.52 -14.58
N ASP A 3 -9.43 -3.01 -15.67
CA ASP A 3 -8.40 -2.27 -16.40
C ASP A 3 -8.96 -1.38 -17.53
N ALA A 4 -8.08 -0.62 -18.18
CA ALA A 4 -8.43 0.27 -19.29
C ALA A 4 -8.92 -0.46 -20.56
N SER A 5 -8.82 -1.79 -20.61
CA SER A 5 -9.35 -2.64 -21.68
C SER A 5 -10.69 -3.31 -21.31
N GLY A 6 -11.22 -3.01 -20.11
CA GLY A 6 -12.45 -3.59 -19.57
C GLY A 6 -12.28 -5.00 -19.01
N ASN A 7 -11.04 -5.51 -18.88
CA ASN A 7 -10.80 -6.80 -18.25
C ASN A 7 -11.11 -6.67 -16.76
N THR A 8 -12.05 -7.49 -16.31
CA THR A 8 -12.65 -7.41 -14.98
C THR A 8 -12.34 -8.69 -14.21
N LYS A 9 -11.95 -8.54 -12.94
CA LYS A 9 -11.81 -9.64 -11.98
C LYS A 9 -12.59 -9.31 -10.70
N ILE A 10 -13.31 -10.29 -10.17
CA ILE A 10 -13.98 -10.19 -8.87
C ILE A 10 -13.28 -11.17 -7.94
N TYR A 11 -12.97 -10.68 -6.74
CA TYR A 11 -12.32 -11.47 -5.71
C TYR A 11 -13.25 -11.55 -4.50
N LYS A 12 -13.21 -12.68 -3.81
CA LYS A 12 -13.87 -12.88 -2.52
C LYS A 12 -12.82 -13.52 -1.60
N ASP A 13 -12.59 -12.92 -0.44
CA ASP A 13 -11.62 -13.41 0.54
C ASP A 13 -10.23 -13.65 -0.09
N ALA A 14 -9.74 -12.67 -0.86
CA ALA A 14 -8.55 -12.72 -1.70
C ALA A 14 -8.54 -13.74 -2.85
N GLU A 15 -9.49 -14.68 -2.92
CA GLU A 15 -9.57 -15.67 -4.00
C GLU A 15 -10.31 -15.12 -5.23
N LEU A 16 -9.82 -15.47 -6.43
CA LEU A 16 -10.49 -15.08 -7.68
C LEU A 16 -11.84 -15.80 -7.79
N ALA A 17 -12.93 -15.06 -7.59
CA ALA A 17 -14.29 -15.58 -7.68
C ALA A 17 -14.81 -15.59 -9.14
N GLY A 18 -14.27 -14.73 -10.00
CA GLY A 18 -14.65 -14.70 -11.42
C GLY A 18 -13.91 -13.64 -12.23
N PHE A 19 -13.93 -13.79 -13.55
CA PHE A 19 -13.31 -12.85 -14.48
C PHE A 19 -14.10 -12.75 -15.79
N GLY A 20 -13.91 -11.65 -16.53
CA GLY A 20 -14.55 -11.44 -17.83
C GLY A 20 -14.29 -10.04 -18.39
N LYS A 21 -15.03 -9.68 -19.44
CA LYS A 21 -15.07 -8.29 -19.93
C LYS A 21 -16.34 -7.60 -19.46
N THR A 22 -16.19 -6.36 -19.01
CA THR A 22 -17.32 -5.47 -18.73
C THR A 22 -17.14 -4.16 -19.49
N GLY A 23 -18.21 -3.36 -19.57
CA GLY A 23 -18.09 -1.99 -20.06
C GLY A 23 -17.23 -1.18 -19.09
N ILE A 24 -16.28 -0.41 -19.62
CA ILE A 24 -15.48 0.51 -18.81
C ILE A 24 -16.42 1.61 -18.30
N PRO A 25 -16.48 1.86 -16.98
CA PRO A 25 -17.31 2.93 -16.45
C PRO A 25 -16.96 4.27 -17.12
N ASN A 26 -17.97 4.96 -17.64
CA ASN A 26 -17.75 6.28 -18.24
C ASN A 26 -17.19 7.25 -17.20
N ASN A 27 -16.14 7.99 -17.57
CA ASN A 27 -15.60 9.08 -16.77
C ASN A 27 -16.51 10.31 -16.87
N ILE A 28 -17.57 10.30 -16.07
CA ILE A 28 -18.54 11.39 -15.96
C ILE A 28 -18.54 11.95 -14.55
N ALA A 29 -18.79 13.26 -14.41
CA ALA A 29 -18.99 13.88 -13.11
C ALA A 29 -20.26 13.30 -12.46
N ARG A 30 -20.08 12.45 -11.45
CA ARG A 30 -21.19 11.90 -10.66
C ARG A 30 -21.50 12.83 -9.50
N THR A 31 -22.72 13.37 -9.47
CA THR A 31 -23.21 14.26 -8.41
C THR A 31 -23.74 13.49 -7.20
N ALA A 32 -23.98 12.18 -7.34
CA ALA A 32 -24.37 11.28 -6.27
C ALA A 32 -23.53 9.99 -6.35
N ASN A 33 -22.76 9.71 -5.28
CA ASN A 33 -21.99 8.48 -5.12
C ASN A 33 -22.35 7.89 -3.76
N TYR A 34 -23.27 6.93 -3.77
CA TYR A 34 -23.78 6.31 -2.55
C TYR A 34 -23.06 4.98 -2.28
N ILE A 35 -22.78 4.72 -1.01
CA ILE A 35 -22.36 3.42 -0.49
C ILE A 35 -23.49 2.94 0.42
N GLY A 36 -24.02 1.74 0.19
CA GLY A 36 -25.16 1.20 0.94
C GLY A 36 -26.53 1.82 0.63
N ARG A 37 -26.64 2.64 -0.44
CA ARG A 37 -27.92 3.18 -0.93
C ARG A 37 -27.98 3.10 -2.46
N SER A 38 -29.18 2.87 -2.97
CA SER A 38 -29.50 2.88 -4.40
C SER A 38 -29.76 4.29 -4.94
N ASN A 39 -29.57 4.47 -6.25
CA ASN A 39 -29.93 5.69 -6.97
C ASN A 39 -31.46 5.85 -7.16
N TRP A 40 -32.25 4.80 -6.91
CA TRP A 40 -33.70 4.82 -7.00
C TRP A 40 -34.30 4.98 -5.60
N GLY A 41 -35.09 6.05 -5.39
CA GLY A 41 -35.58 6.44 -4.06
C GLY A 41 -36.56 5.47 -3.39
N GLY A 42 -37.11 4.51 -4.13
CA GLY A 42 -37.98 3.46 -3.58
C GLY A 42 -37.23 2.24 -3.04
N ASP A 43 -35.92 2.12 -3.32
CA ASP A 43 -35.14 0.97 -2.90
C ASP A 43 -34.72 1.12 -1.43
N ALA A 44 -34.69 0.00 -0.71
CA ALA A 44 -34.22 -0.04 0.66
C ALA A 44 -32.71 0.24 0.76
N TYR A 45 -32.30 0.81 1.90
CA TYR A 45 -30.90 0.90 2.27
C TYR A 45 -30.32 -0.47 2.58
N TYR A 46 -29.02 -0.65 2.34
CA TYR A 46 -28.27 -1.80 2.84
C TYR A 46 -28.42 -1.90 4.37
N GLN A 47 -28.84 -3.06 4.86
CA GLN A 47 -29.14 -3.32 6.28
C GLN A 47 -27.98 -4.00 7.02
N GLY A 48 -26.73 -3.70 6.65
CA GLY A 48 -25.53 -4.28 7.28
C GLY A 48 -24.50 -3.23 7.65
N TYR A 49 -23.52 -3.63 8.47
CA TYR A 49 -22.35 -2.81 8.76
C TYR A 49 -21.40 -2.83 7.56
N MET A 50 -20.81 -1.67 7.27
CA MET A 50 -19.71 -1.54 6.33
C MET A 50 -18.56 -0.90 7.08
N ASP A 51 -17.37 -1.45 6.91
CA ASP A 51 -16.13 -0.93 7.47
C ASP A 51 -15.03 -1.04 6.41
N GLU A 52 -13.97 -0.24 6.56
CA GLU A 52 -12.77 -0.27 5.71
C GLU A 52 -13.04 -0.16 4.20
N VAL A 53 -14.05 0.63 3.81
CA VAL A 53 -14.37 0.84 2.39
C VAL A 53 -13.30 1.68 1.72
N ARG A 54 -12.56 1.07 0.80
CA ARG A 54 -11.51 1.72 -0.01
C ARG A 54 -11.89 1.77 -1.48
N VAL A 55 -11.61 2.90 -2.12
CA VAL A 55 -11.78 3.09 -3.57
C VAL A 55 -10.44 3.53 -4.14
N PHE A 56 -9.99 2.80 -5.15
CA PHE A 56 -8.73 3.08 -5.84
C PHE A 56 -9.04 3.61 -7.24
N ASP A 57 -8.27 4.60 -7.67
CA ASP A 57 -8.29 5.14 -9.03
C ASP A 57 -7.48 4.29 -10.03
N TYR A 58 -6.86 3.20 -9.56
CA TYR A 58 -6.12 2.23 -10.35
C TYR A 58 -6.66 0.81 -10.20
N ALA A 59 -6.38 -0.03 -11.20
CA ALA A 59 -6.64 -1.46 -11.11
C ALA A 59 -5.58 -2.13 -10.22
N MET A 60 -5.99 -2.61 -9.05
CA MET A 60 -5.12 -3.37 -8.16
C MET A 60 -4.81 -4.77 -8.74
N ASP A 61 -3.61 -5.28 -8.50
CA ASP A 61 -3.23 -6.65 -8.83
C ASP A 61 -3.68 -7.64 -7.74
N SER A 62 -3.42 -8.94 -7.93
CA SER A 62 -3.80 -9.97 -6.94
C SER A 62 -3.09 -9.78 -5.60
N ASN A 63 -1.83 -9.35 -5.61
CA ASN A 63 -1.03 -9.18 -4.40
C ASN A 63 -1.58 -8.03 -3.54
N GLY A 64 -1.99 -6.93 -4.16
CA GLY A 64 -2.65 -5.84 -3.44
C GLY A 64 -4.00 -6.25 -2.86
N VAL A 65 -4.79 -7.05 -3.59
CA VAL A 65 -6.07 -7.58 -3.09
C VAL A 65 -5.85 -8.52 -1.90
N GLU A 66 -4.83 -9.37 -1.98
CA GLU A 66 -4.43 -10.26 -0.89
C GLU A 66 -3.97 -9.45 0.33
N ALA A 67 -3.13 -8.44 0.14
CA ALA A 67 -2.70 -7.55 1.21
C ALA A 67 -3.90 -6.89 1.91
N LEU A 68 -4.86 -6.34 1.15
CA LEU A 68 -6.07 -5.76 1.72
C LEU A 68 -6.90 -6.77 2.52
N HIS A 69 -7.00 -8.01 2.04
CA HIS A 69 -7.70 -9.06 2.76
C HIS A 69 -7.05 -9.35 4.12
N TYR A 70 -5.72 -9.36 4.19
CA TYR A 70 -4.97 -9.55 5.43
C TYR A 70 -4.73 -8.26 6.22
N GLY A 71 -5.59 -7.24 6.09
CA GLY A 71 -5.52 -6.03 6.92
C GLY A 71 -4.68 -4.89 6.33
N GLY A 72 -4.19 -5.04 5.11
CA GLY A 72 -3.49 -4.00 4.37
C GLY A 72 -1.98 -4.00 4.60
N ARG A 73 -1.30 -3.28 3.72
CA ARG A 73 0.15 -3.00 3.78
C ARG A 73 0.42 -1.68 4.50
N ALA A 74 1.69 -1.34 4.68
CA ALA A 74 2.05 -0.03 5.21
C ALA A 74 1.64 1.10 4.25
N GLU A 75 1.17 2.22 4.81
CA GLU A 75 0.60 3.37 4.09
C GLU A 75 1.11 4.70 4.65
N ASN A 76 0.78 5.83 4.00
CA ASN A 76 1.11 7.20 4.42
C ASN A 76 2.58 7.38 4.86
N PRO A 77 3.53 7.16 3.94
CA PRO A 77 4.95 7.32 4.23
C PRO A 77 5.30 8.77 4.56
N THR A 78 6.27 8.94 5.44
CA THR A 78 7.02 10.19 5.64
C THR A 78 8.50 9.84 5.64
N PRO A 79 9.34 10.45 4.77
CA PRO A 79 8.98 11.38 3.70
C PRO A 79 7.95 10.80 2.74
N ALA A 80 7.08 11.68 2.21
CA ALA A 80 6.07 11.26 1.26
C ALA A 80 6.72 10.82 -0.06
N GLN A 81 6.01 10.01 -0.84
CA GLN A 81 6.43 9.57 -2.16
C GLN A 81 6.88 10.75 -3.04
N ASP A 82 8.03 10.60 -3.70
CA ASP A 82 8.64 11.58 -4.62
C ASP A 82 9.06 12.91 -3.96
N SER A 83 9.17 12.97 -2.63
CA SER A 83 9.63 14.18 -1.93
C SER A 83 11.10 14.49 -2.22
N THR A 84 11.43 15.77 -2.40
CA THR A 84 12.80 16.24 -2.63
C THR A 84 13.27 17.19 -1.53
N ALA A 85 14.59 17.47 -1.48
CA ALA A 85 15.20 18.37 -0.50
C ALA A 85 14.92 17.98 0.96
N ILE A 86 14.83 16.68 1.21
CA ILE A 86 14.61 16.13 2.55
C ILE A 86 15.89 16.22 3.37
N SER A 87 15.79 16.63 4.63
CA SER A 87 16.94 16.68 5.53
C SER A 87 17.66 15.32 5.60
N VAL A 88 18.99 15.33 5.52
CA VAL A 88 19.81 14.13 5.71
C VAL A 88 19.63 13.48 7.09
N ASN A 89 19.09 14.21 8.06
CA ASN A 89 18.75 13.71 9.40
C ASN A 89 17.28 13.28 9.52
N THR A 90 16.56 13.13 8.41
CA THR A 90 15.15 12.72 8.45
C THR A 90 14.98 11.35 9.09
N SER A 91 13.88 11.18 9.80
CA SER A 91 13.37 9.86 10.16
C SER A 91 12.35 9.39 9.12
N LEU A 92 12.15 8.08 9.04
CA LEU A 92 11.10 7.49 8.23
C LEU A 92 9.92 7.12 9.14
N SER A 93 8.68 7.33 8.70
CA SER A 93 7.49 6.83 9.40
C SER A 93 6.40 6.40 8.45
N TRP A 94 5.54 5.48 8.89
CA TRP A 94 4.42 4.94 8.12
C TRP A 94 3.21 4.69 9.02
N ILE A 95 2.06 4.46 8.41
CA ILE A 95 0.91 3.82 9.05
C ILE A 95 1.04 2.31 8.83
N ALA A 96 0.96 1.53 9.90
CA ALA A 96 0.97 0.08 9.83
C ALA A 96 -0.30 -0.45 9.14
N GLY A 97 -0.17 -1.54 8.38
CA GLY A 97 -1.32 -2.35 8.03
C GLY A 97 -2.00 -2.89 9.29
N ALA A 98 -3.32 -3.04 9.29
CA ALA A 98 -4.13 -3.38 10.45
C ALA A 98 -3.75 -4.72 11.09
N ALA A 99 -3.22 -5.68 10.32
CA ALA A 99 -2.74 -6.96 10.87
C ALA A 99 -1.25 -6.97 11.24
N ALA A 100 -0.50 -5.91 10.92
CA ALA A 100 0.94 -5.84 11.14
C ALA A 100 1.24 -5.45 12.59
N VAL A 101 1.96 -6.32 13.28
CA VAL A 101 2.43 -6.13 14.67
C VAL A 101 3.94 -5.86 14.73
N LYS A 102 4.65 -6.21 13.65
CA LYS A 102 6.07 -5.94 13.43
C LYS A 102 6.28 -5.44 12.00
N HIS A 103 7.45 -4.85 11.77
CA HIS A 103 7.83 -4.23 10.52
C HIS A 103 9.28 -4.50 10.21
N ASP A 104 9.54 -5.00 9.01
CA ASP A 104 10.87 -4.95 8.41
C ASP A 104 10.99 -3.68 7.58
N VAL A 105 12.07 -2.94 7.84
CA VAL A 105 12.40 -1.68 7.16
C VAL A 105 13.51 -1.96 6.17
N TYR A 106 13.26 -1.65 4.90
CA TYR A 106 14.22 -1.79 3.82
C TYR A 106 14.57 -0.43 3.26
N ILE A 107 15.86 -0.17 3.04
CA ILE A 107 16.35 1.08 2.45
C ILE A 107 17.50 0.77 1.49
N GLY A 108 17.52 1.43 0.35
CA GLY A 108 18.60 1.34 -0.64
C GLY A 108 18.56 2.48 -1.65
N ASN A 109 19.49 2.47 -2.60
CA ASN A 109 19.57 3.47 -3.67
C ASN A 109 19.17 2.90 -5.05
N ASP A 110 18.73 1.65 -5.08
CA ASP A 110 18.22 0.97 -6.27
C ASP A 110 16.79 0.49 -5.99
N TYR A 111 15.88 0.77 -6.92
CA TYR A 111 14.47 0.42 -6.77
C TYR A 111 14.29 -1.10 -6.75
N ASP A 112 14.95 -1.83 -7.65
CA ASP A 112 14.73 -3.25 -7.82
C ASP A 112 15.30 -4.06 -6.66
N THR A 113 16.45 -3.64 -6.09
CA THR A 113 16.99 -4.32 -4.91
C THR A 113 16.08 -4.14 -3.70
N VAL A 114 15.50 -2.95 -3.50
CA VAL A 114 14.54 -2.69 -2.42
C VAL A 114 13.20 -3.38 -2.68
N ALA A 115 12.72 -3.38 -3.93
CA ALA A 115 11.45 -4.02 -4.31
C ALA A 115 11.49 -5.55 -4.12
N ASN A 116 12.65 -6.17 -4.34
CA ASN A 116 12.84 -7.61 -4.26
C ASN A 116 13.56 -8.07 -2.97
N ALA A 117 13.89 -7.15 -2.07
CA ALA A 117 14.58 -7.48 -0.82
C ALA A 117 13.80 -8.52 0.00
N THR A 118 14.53 -9.39 0.70
CA THR A 118 13.99 -10.39 1.62
C THR A 118 14.52 -10.15 3.03
N ASP A 119 14.07 -10.93 4.01
CA ASP A 119 14.52 -10.81 5.39
C ASP A 119 16.01 -11.17 5.62
N THR A 120 16.75 -11.54 4.58
CA THR A 120 18.20 -11.74 4.62
C THR A 120 18.98 -10.75 3.76
N SER A 121 18.27 -9.87 3.05
CA SER A 121 18.87 -8.87 2.17
C SER A 121 19.62 -7.78 2.97
N PRO A 122 20.73 -7.26 2.42
CA PRO A 122 21.48 -6.17 3.05
C PRO A 122 20.67 -4.88 3.17
N GLU A 123 19.67 -4.67 2.30
CA GLU A 123 18.75 -3.54 2.35
C GLU A 123 17.89 -3.52 3.63
N ARG A 124 17.72 -4.66 4.31
CA ARG A 124 16.95 -4.71 5.56
C ARG A 124 17.72 -4.06 6.70
N VAL A 125 17.42 -2.80 6.98
CA VAL A 125 18.09 -2.01 8.01
C VAL A 125 17.54 -2.24 9.42
N SER A 126 16.31 -2.77 9.56
CA SER A 126 15.70 -2.96 10.88
C SER A 126 14.52 -3.92 10.86
N ARG A 127 14.26 -4.58 12.01
CA ARG A 127 12.98 -5.18 12.39
C ARG A 127 12.49 -4.52 13.68
N LYS A 128 11.22 -4.08 13.71
CA LYS A 128 10.68 -3.33 14.86
C LYS A 128 9.17 -3.39 14.98
N SER A 129 8.64 -3.15 16.19
CA SER A 129 7.19 -3.09 16.46
C SER A 129 6.58 -1.69 16.28
N GLY A 130 7.37 -0.63 16.46
CA GLY A 130 6.89 0.75 16.21
C GLY A 130 6.86 1.12 14.73
N THR A 131 6.27 2.26 14.40
CA THR A 131 6.08 2.71 13.01
C THR A 131 7.00 3.87 12.56
N THR A 132 8.09 4.12 13.29
CA THR A 132 9.10 5.14 12.96
C THR A 132 10.51 4.56 12.95
N TYR A 133 11.29 4.75 11.90
CA TYR A 133 12.70 4.40 11.84
C TYR A 133 13.56 5.67 11.89
N VAL A 134 14.47 5.72 12.86
CA VAL A 134 15.48 6.78 12.97
C VAL A 134 16.80 6.19 12.46
N PRO A 135 17.36 6.70 11.34
CA PRO A 135 18.66 6.25 10.84
C PRO A 135 19.75 6.42 11.90
N PRO A 136 20.66 5.44 12.08
CA PRO A 136 21.76 5.55 13.03
C PRO A 136 22.85 6.52 12.58
N SER A 137 22.83 6.94 11.32
CA SER A 137 23.71 7.94 10.74
C SER A 137 22.91 8.75 9.71
N PRO A 138 23.30 10.02 9.43
CA PRO A 138 22.65 10.80 8.39
C PRO A 138 22.71 10.09 7.04
N PHE A 139 21.69 10.30 6.22
CA PHE A 139 21.69 9.91 4.81
C PHE A 139 22.74 10.71 4.02
N ASP A 140 23.17 10.17 2.89
CA ASP A 140 24.04 10.90 1.98
C ASP A 140 23.29 12.09 1.36
N PRO A 141 23.95 13.26 1.19
CA PRO A 141 23.34 14.43 0.57
C PRO A 141 23.06 14.20 -0.92
N ALA A 142 22.11 14.96 -1.48
CA ALA A 142 21.72 14.95 -2.89
C ALA A 142 21.49 13.53 -3.49
N THR A 143 20.94 12.63 -2.69
CA THR A 143 20.85 11.19 -2.99
C THR A 143 19.40 10.72 -3.01
N LEU A 144 19.04 9.97 -4.05
CA LEU A 144 17.75 9.29 -4.17
C LEU A 144 17.78 7.99 -3.37
N TYR A 145 16.86 7.88 -2.41
CA TYR A 145 16.65 6.65 -1.64
C TYR A 145 15.30 6.04 -1.96
N PHE A 146 15.29 4.71 -2.04
CA PHE A 146 14.11 3.87 -2.10
C PHE A 146 13.96 3.15 -0.77
N TRP A 147 12.74 3.02 -0.29
CA TRP A 147 12.47 2.31 0.95
C TRP A 147 11.11 1.60 0.92
N ARG A 148 11.04 0.50 1.66
CA ARG A 148 9.86 -0.38 1.73
C ARG A 148 9.63 -0.80 3.16
N ILE A 149 8.37 -1.02 3.52
CA ILE A 149 7.98 -1.60 4.80
C ILE A 149 7.17 -2.87 4.55
N ASP A 150 7.66 -3.99 5.07
CA ASP A 150 6.89 -5.22 5.12
C ASP A 150 6.28 -5.37 6.50
N GLY A 151 4.96 -5.51 6.58
CA GLY A 151 4.26 -5.84 7.80
C GLY A 151 4.40 -7.33 8.13
N LEU A 152 4.63 -7.66 9.39
CA LEU A 152 4.72 -9.04 9.84
C LEU A 152 3.73 -9.33 10.97
N THR A 153 3.33 -10.60 11.04
CA THR A 153 2.59 -11.18 12.16
C THR A 153 3.49 -11.35 13.39
N ASP A 154 2.89 -11.75 14.53
CA ASP A 154 3.66 -12.00 15.76
C ASP A 154 4.66 -13.15 15.59
N SER A 155 4.34 -14.12 14.73
CA SER A 155 5.21 -15.24 14.36
C SER A 155 6.35 -14.85 13.40
N ASN A 156 6.43 -13.58 13.00
CA ASN A 156 7.33 -13.03 11.99
C ASN A 156 7.05 -13.52 10.56
N ASP A 157 5.82 -13.92 10.26
CA ASP A 157 5.42 -14.18 8.88
C ASP A 157 5.12 -12.86 8.19
N VAL A 158 5.59 -12.68 6.97
CA VAL A 158 5.25 -11.51 6.16
C VAL A 158 3.76 -11.57 5.84
N ILE A 159 3.04 -10.50 6.13
CA ILE A 159 1.65 -10.33 5.77
C ILE A 159 1.60 -10.11 4.26
N ALA A 160 0.82 -10.94 3.56
CA ALA A 160 0.89 -11.08 2.11
C ALA A 160 0.86 -9.73 1.37
N GLY A 161 1.67 -9.65 0.30
CA GLY A 161 1.91 -8.43 -0.48
C GLY A 161 3.05 -7.60 0.09
N ASN A 162 4.21 -7.64 -0.57
CA ASN A 162 5.35 -6.76 -0.27
C ASN A 162 4.89 -5.30 -0.13
N GLY A 163 5.55 -4.55 0.74
CA GLY A 163 5.29 -3.12 0.89
C GLY A 163 5.38 -2.38 -0.44
N VAL A 164 4.67 -1.25 -0.56
CA VAL A 164 4.93 -0.30 -1.64
C VAL A 164 6.33 0.24 -1.47
N VAL A 165 7.11 0.29 -2.56
CA VAL A 165 8.40 0.97 -2.55
C VAL A 165 8.15 2.46 -2.71
N TRP A 166 8.55 3.22 -1.71
CA TRP A 166 8.53 4.68 -1.73
C TRP A 166 9.90 5.24 -2.02
N ASN A 167 9.97 6.48 -2.49
CA ASN A 167 11.23 7.17 -2.69
C ASN A 167 11.21 8.61 -2.18
N PHE A 168 12.40 9.12 -1.87
CA PHE A 168 12.66 10.53 -1.59
C PHE A 168 14.11 10.89 -1.96
N THR A 169 14.36 12.17 -2.20
CA THR A 169 15.70 12.72 -2.45
C THR A 169 16.13 13.64 -1.32
N THR A 170 17.33 13.42 -0.77
CA THR A 170 17.90 14.27 0.27
C THR A 170 18.33 15.64 -0.26
N ALA A 171 18.40 16.62 0.64
CA ALA A 171 18.95 17.94 0.37
C ALA A 171 20.46 17.87 0.08
N GLU A 172 20.99 18.91 -0.56
CA GLU A 172 22.43 19.12 -0.77
C GLU A 172 23.21 19.30 0.54
#